data_AF-A0A2J7WFT3-F1
#
_entry.id   AF-A0A2J7WFT3-F1
#
_cell.length_a   1.000
_cell.length_b   1.000
_cell.length_c   1.000
_cell.angle_alpha   90.00
_cell.angle_beta   90.00
_cell.angle_gamma   90.00
#
_symmetry.space_group_name_H-M   'P 1'
#
loop_
_entity.id
_entity.type
_entity.pdbx_description
1 polymer ?
#
loop_
_entity_poly.entity_id
_entity_poly.type
_entity_poly.pdbx_seq_one_letter_code
_entity_poly.pdbx_strand_id
1 'polypeptide(L)'
;MMLQAPALKAAPACRSRAAARRPVVRVSAGIQLYSNPASRGRICEWYINEIGAVKDVEIINLEMREKREHKSEAFLKINPYGKLPALVDGDLKI
;
A
#
# COMPACT_ATOMS: atom_id res chain seq x y z
N MET A 1 40.34 52.96 2.69
CA MET A 1 40.05 51.83 1.78
C MET A 1 38.83 51.10 2.31
N MET A 2 37.64 51.38 1.76
CA MET A 2 36.39 50.69 2.09
C MET A 2 36.19 49.57 1.07
N LEU A 3 36.30 48.31 1.48
CA LEU A 3 35.92 47.17 0.66
C LEU A 3 34.45 46.85 0.94
N GLN A 4 33.58 47.17 -0.01
CA GLN A 4 32.19 46.71 -0.01
C GLN A 4 32.14 45.22 -0.37
N ALA A 5 31.47 44.42 0.46
CA ALA A 5 31.13 43.03 0.14
C ALA A 5 29.90 42.99 -0.78
N PRO A 6 29.86 42.16 -1.84
CA PRO A 6 28.70 42.05 -2.71
C PRO A 6 27.59 41.21 -2.08
N ALA A 7 26.35 41.66 -2.27
CA ALA A 7 25.14 40.99 -1.80
C ALA A 7 24.98 39.61 -2.45
N LEU A 8 24.82 38.58 -1.62
CA LEU A 8 24.46 37.22 -2.04
C LEU A 8 23.06 37.24 -2.67
N LYS A 9 22.95 36.86 -3.95
CA LYS A 9 21.67 36.64 -4.63
C LYS A 9 20.94 35.47 -3.96
N ALA A 10 19.73 35.73 -3.47
CA ALA A 10 18.85 34.71 -2.93
C ALA A 10 18.54 33.63 -3.98
N ALA A 11 18.62 32.36 -3.58
CA ALA A 11 18.22 31.22 -4.39
C ALA A 11 16.71 31.32 -4.74
N PRO A 12 16.28 30.83 -5.91
CA PRO A 12 14.86 30.86 -6.26
C PRO A 12 14.09 29.99 -5.27
N ALA A 13 13.04 30.58 -4.68
CA ALA A 13 12.15 29.91 -3.76
C ALA A 13 11.69 28.58 -4.38
N CYS A 14 11.83 27.50 -3.60
CA CYS A 14 11.23 26.20 -3.91
C CYS A 14 9.76 26.45 -4.19
N ARG A 15 9.39 26.42 -5.48
CA ARG A 15 8.01 26.60 -5.93
C ARG A 15 7.22 25.48 -5.26
N SER A 16 6.46 25.82 -4.23
CA SER A 16 5.62 24.85 -3.55
C SER A 16 4.71 24.25 -4.61
N ARG A 17 4.98 23.01 -5.01
CA ARG A 17 4.00 22.23 -5.76
C ARG A 17 2.82 22.12 -4.81
N ALA A 18 1.79 22.93 -5.06
CA ALA A 18 0.47 22.65 -4.54
C ALA A 18 0.19 21.19 -4.88
N ALA A 19 0.26 20.33 -3.87
CA ALA A 19 0.06 18.90 -4.02
C ALA A 19 -1.33 18.74 -4.59
N ALA A 20 -1.44 18.44 -5.89
CA ALA A 20 -2.67 17.98 -6.49
C ALA A 20 -3.16 16.85 -5.57
N ARG A 21 -4.23 17.11 -4.82
CA ARG A 21 -4.78 16.15 -3.88
C ARG A 21 -5.04 14.90 -4.70
N ARG A 22 -4.23 13.84 -4.46
CA ARG A 22 -4.43 12.57 -5.14
C ARG A 22 -5.90 12.21 -4.94
N PRO A 23 -6.62 11.80 -5.99
CA PRO A 23 -7.99 11.38 -5.82
C PRO A 23 -8.00 10.33 -4.72
N VAL A 24 -8.83 10.54 -3.70
CA VAL A 24 -9.06 9.52 -2.68
C VAL A 24 -9.71 8.36 -3.44
N VAL A 25 -8.94 7.29 -3.63
CA VAL A 25 -9.43 6.07 -4.25
C VAL A 25 -10.55 5.57 -3.36
N ARG A 26 -11.80 5.65 -3.85
CA ARG A 26 -12.92 5.03 -3.15
C ARG A 26 -12.72 3.53 -3.25
N VAL A 27 -12.64 2.88 -2.11
CA VAL A 27 -12.57 1.42 -2.03
C VAL A 27 -13.94 0.90 -2.45
N SER A 28 -13.99 0.10 -3.52
CA SER A 28 -15.20 -0.57 -3.99
C SER A 28 -15.57 -1.66 -2.98
N ALA A 29 -16.86 -1.89 -2.74
CA ALA A 29 -17.29 -2.92 -1.80
C ALA A 29 -16.94 -4.33 -2.33
N GLY A 30 -16.24 -5.14 -1.54
CA GLY A 30 -15.99 -6.56 -1.83
C GLY A 30 -14.55 -6.93 -2.20
N ILE A 31 -13.56 -6.30 -1.58
CA ILE A 31 -12.14 -6.62 -1.80
C ILE A 31 -11.71 -7.77 -0.89
N GLN A 32 -10.91 -8.70 -1.39
CA GLN A 32 -10.31 -9.76 -0.58
C GLN A 32 -8.83 -9.50 -0.38
N LEU A 33 -8.40 -9.36 0.87
CA LEU A 33 -6.99 -9.27 1.25
C LEU A 33 -6.55 -10.61 1.84
N TYR A 34 -5.65 -11.29 1.12
CA TYR A 34 -4.95 -12.44 1.67
C TYR A 34 -3.74 -11.96 2.48
N SER A 35 -3.71 -12.31 3.76
CA SER A 35 -2.69 -11.89 4.71
C SER A 35 -2.28 -13.02 5.66
N ASN A 36 -1.32 -12.74 6.53
CA ASN A 36 -0.91 -13.56 7.66
C ASN A 36 -0.20 -12.63 8.66
N PRO A 37 -0.47 -12.71 9.98
CA PRO A 37 0.21 -11.89 10.99
C PRO A 37 1.74 -11.99 10.98
N ALA A 38 2.31 -13.13 10.57
CA ALA A 38 3.77 -13.31 10.44
C ALA A 38 4.36 -12.82 9.11
N SER A 39 3.54 -12.20 8.24
CA SER A 39 3.92 -11.73 6.91
C SER A 39 3.84 -10.21 6.79
N ARG A 40 4.28 -9.68 5.64
CA ARG A 40 4.16 -8.25 5.29
C ARG A 40 2.70 -7.80 5.10
N GLY A 41 1.75 -8.73 5.03
CA GLY A 41 0.32 -8.39 4.91
C GLY A 41 -0.25 -7.66 6.13
N ARG A 42 0.38 -7.78 7.30
CA ARG A 42 0.00 -7.02 8.51
C ARG A 42 0.02 -5.51 8.29
N ILE A 43 0.91 -5.01 7.44
CA ILE A 43 0.98 -3.58 7.09
C ILE A 43 -0.25 -3.16 6.28
N CYS A 44 -0.72 -4.01 5.36
CA CYS A 44 -1.93 -3.76 4.58
C CYS A 44 -3.18 -3.75 5.46
N GLU A 45 -3.27 -4.65 6.45
CA GLU A 45 -4.36 -4.66 7.44
C GLU A 45 -4.42 -3.35 8.24
N TRP A 46 -3.27 -2.86 8.73
CA TRP A 46 -3.20 -1.58 9.43
C TRP A 46 -3.62 -0.42 8.54
N TYR A 47 -3.20 -0.45 7.28
CA TYR A 47 -3.57 0.59 6.32
C TYR A 47 -5.08 0.61 6.08
N ILE A 48 -5.72 -0.55 5.93
CA ILE A 48 -7.18 -0.67 5.78
C ILE A 48 -7.92 -0.11 6.99
N ASN A 49 -7.39 -0.38 8.20
CA ASN A 49 -7.95 0.19 9.43
C ASN A 49 -7.82 1.71 9.45
N GLU A 50 -6.68 2.26 9.03
CA GLU A 50 -6.41 3.70 9.02
C GLU A 50 -7.34 4.45 8.06
N ILE A 51 -7.61 3.87 6.88
CA ILE A 51 -8.53 4.47 5.90
C ILE A 51 -10.01 4.25 6.25
N GLY A 52 -10.31 3.46 7.28
CA GLY A 52 -11.68 3.15 7.71
C GLY A 52 -12.46 2.21 6.78
N ALA A 53 -11.79 1.52 5.86
CA ALA A 53 -12.41 0.63 4.87
C ALA A 53 -12.56 -0.83 5.35
N VAL A 54 -12.55 -1.05 6.66
CA VAL A 54 -12.57 -2.39 7.28
C VAL A 54 -13.83 -3.19 6.90
N LYS A 55 -14.92 -2.50 6.57
CA LYS A 55 -16.19 -3.14 6.17
C LYS A 55 -16.20 -3.56 4.69
N ASP A 56 -15.34 -2.97 3.89
CA ASP A 56 -15.28 -3.18 2.44
C ASP A 56 -14.28 -4.27 2.05
N VAL A 57 -13.39 -4.65 2.98
CA VAL A 57 -12.31 -5.61 2.77
C VAL A 57 -12.47 -6.85 3.65
N GLU A 58 -12.55 -8.01 3.03
CA GLU A 58 -12.47 -9.32 3.70
C GLU A 58 -11.00 -9.73 3.89
N ILE A 59 -10.57 -9.89 5.14
CA ILE A 59 -9.20 -10.30 5.46
C ILE A 59 -9.14 -11.82 5.63
N ILE A 60 -8.49 -12.48 4.69
CA ILE A 60 -8.29 -13.94 4.68
C ILE A 60 -6.89 -14.23 5.22
N ASN A 61 -6.82 -14.73 6.44
CA ASN A 61 -5.56 -15.13 7.06
C ASN A 61 -5.16 -16.54 6.62
N LEU A 62 -4.07 -16.64 5.86
CA LEU A 62 -3.52 -17.91 5.41
C LEU A 62 -2.52 -18.48 6.40
N GLU A 63 -2.62 -19.78 6.68
CA GLU A 63 -1.64 -20.47 7.50
C GLU A 63 -0.38 -20.84 6.71
N MET A 64 0.73 -20.21 7.05
CA MET A 64 2.01 -20.44 6.37
C MET A 64 2.87 -21.56 6.98
N ARG A 65 2.73 -21.84 8.28
CA ARG A 65 3.68 -22.68 9.03
C ARG A 65 3.36 -24.18 8.92
N GLU A 66 2.13 -24.58 9.22
CA GLU A 66 1.71 -25.97 9.22
C GLU A 66 1.15 -26.39 7.86
N LYS A 67 0.15 -25.67 7.34
CA LYS A 67 -0.57 -26.04 6.11
C LYS A 67 0.03 -25.48 4.82
N ARG A 68 0.93 -24.50 4.91
CA ARG A 68 1.57 -23.82 3.75
C ARG A 68 0.55 -23.38 2.68
N GLU A 69 -0.55 -22.78 3.10
CA GLU A 69 -1.68 -22.43 2.21
C GLU A 69 -1.31 -21.43 1.10
N HIS A 70 -0.27 -20.63 1.32
CA HIS A 70 0.36 -19.77 0.31
C HIS A 70 0.95 -20.52 -0.90
N LYS A 71 1.08 -21.85 -0.83
CA LYS A 71 1.47 -22.73 -1.94
C LYS A 71 0.33 -23.61 -2.42
N SER A 72 -0.87 -23.44 -1.88
CA SER A 72 -2.06 -24.13 -2.36
C SER A 72 -2.34 -23.73 -3.80
N GLU A 73 -2.82 -24.67 -4.60
CA GLU A 73 -3.24 -24.42 -5.98
C GLU A 73 -4.29 -23.32 -6.08
N ALA A 74 -5.13 -23.16 -5.04
CA ALA A 74 -6.11 -22.08 -4.97
C ALA A 74 -5.45 -20.70 -4.89
N PHE A 75 -4.38 -20.55 -4.10
CA PHE A 75 -3.68 -19.28 -3.93
C PHE A 75 -2.74 -18.97 -5.10
N LEU A 76 -2.13 -19.99 -5.70
CA LEU A 76 -1.27 -19.84 -6.88
C LEU A 76 -2.04 -19.31 -8.10
N LYS A 77 -3.34 -19.57 -8.21
CA LYS A 77 -4.22 -18.98 -9.24
C LYS A 77 -4.42 -17.48 -9.06
N ILE A 78 -4.22 -16.97 -7.84
CA ILE A 78 -4.35 -15.55 -7.50
C ILE A 78 -3.00 -14.87 -7.69
N ASN A 79 -1.98 -15.39 -7.00
CA ASN A 79 -0.61 -14.91 -7.11
C ASN A 79 0.32 -16.07 -7.49
N PRO A 80 0.77 -16.17 -8.75
CA PRO A 80 1.64 -17.27 -9.21
C PRO A 80 2.99 -17.29 -8.47
N TYR A 81 3.38 -16.20 -7.81
CA TYR A 81 4.60 -16.14 -7.00
C TYR A 81 4.44 -16.74 -5.59
N GLY A 82 3.20 -17.01 -5.14
CA GLY A 82 2.93 -17.61 -3.83
C GLY A 82 3.39 -16.74 -2.65
N LYS A 83 3.36 -15.41 -2.81
CA LYS A 83 3.78 -14.44 -1.79
C LYS A 83 2.59 -13.71 -1.20
N LEU A 84 2.73 -13.33 0.06
CA LEU A 84 1.81 -12.44 0.78
C LEU A 84 2.45 -11.05 0.93
N PRO A 85 1.67 -9.97 0.97
CA PRO A 85 0.20 -9.91 0.78
C PRO A 85 -0.23 -10.11 -0.68
N ALA A 86 -1.48 -10.53 -0.88
CA ALA A 86 -2.15 -10.53 -2.19
C ALA A 86 -3.55 -9.91 -2.06
N LEU A 87 -3.99 -9.18 -3.08
CA LEU A 87 -5.27 -8.46 -3.09
C LEU A 87 -6.09 -8.85 -4.31
N VAL A 88 -7.37 -9.09 -4.10
CA VAL A 88 -8.35 -9.31 -5.17
C VAL A 88 -9.44 -8.25 -5.08
N ASP A 89 -9.58 -7.47 -6.15
CA ASP A 89 -10.63 -6.45 -6.32
C ASP A 89 -11.33 -6.71 -7.65
N GLY A 90 -12.41 -7.50 -7.62
CA GLY A 90 -13.11 -7.94 -8.82
C GLY A 90 -12.19 -8.68 -9.81
N ASP A 91 -11.95 -8.07 -10.96
CA ASP A 91 -11.06 -8.61 -12.01
C ASP A 91 -9.57 -8.38 -11.73
N LEU A 92 -9.22 -7.48 -10.80
CA LEU A 92 -7.85 -7.13 -10.47
C LEU A 92 -7.28 -8.07 -9.40
N LYS A 93 -6.14 -8.68 -9.70
CA LYS A 93 -5.41 -9.61 -8.82
C LYS A 93 -3.95 -9.19 -8.76
N ILE A 94 -3.44 -8.94 -7.56
CA ILE A 94 -2.05 -8.53 -7.30
C ILE A 94 -1.39 -9.32 -6.17
#